data_AF-A0A978SQH9-F1
#
_entry.id   AF-A0A978SQH9-F1
#
_cell.length_a   1.000
_cell.length_b   1.000
_cell.length_c   1.000
_cell.angle_alpha   90.00
_cell.angle_beta   90.00
_cell.angle_gamma   90.00
#
_symmetry.space_group_name_H-M   'P 1'
#
loop_
_entity.id
_entity.type
_entity.pdbx_description
1 polymer ?
#
loop_
_entity_poly.entity_id
_entity_poly.type
_entity_poly.pdbx_seq_one_letter_code
_entity_poly.pdbx_strand_id
1 'polypeptide(L)'
;MKSVSGVADLVQWAIAISDDLQLDPRPPILGLVPSLYDNSRAIHRQYLQQLPDVADQLGIKLYPHVRDSSEFKNASANGLPLQKYRPAHPANRDFEALANDLSKLVRKGKR
;
A
#
# COMPACT_ATOMS: atom_id res chain seq x y z
N MET A 1 1.58 4.62 17.48
CA MET A 1 0.28 5.30 17.70
C MET A 1 -0.02 6.31 16.59
N LYS A 2 0.85 7.32 16.35
CA LYS A 2 0.60 8.38 15.32
C LYS A 2 0.34 7.88 13.89
N SER A 3 1.08 6.87 13.41
CA SER A 3 0.95 6.39 12.03
C SER A 3 -0.33 5.59 11.79
N VAL A 4 -0.84 4.89 12.81
CA VAL A 4 -2.06 4.10 12.70
C VAL A 4 -3.30 4.98 12.78
N SER A 5 -3.31 5.95 13.71
CA SER A 5 -4.38 6.95 13.79
C SER A 5 -4.44 7.80 12.52
N GLY A 6 -3.29 8.24 11.99
CA GLY A 6 -3.25 9.05 10.78
C GLY A 6 -3.79 8.36 9.52
N VAL A 7 -3.75 7.03 9.44
CA VAL A 7 -4.37 6.28 8.33
C VAL A 7 -5.89 6.36 8.39
N ALA A 8 -6.49 6.17 9.59
CA ALA A 8 -7.93 6.29 9.76
C ALA A 8 -8.41 7.71 9.43
N ASP A 9 -7.69 8.73 9.93
CA ASP A 9 -7.99 10.14 9.66
C ASP A 9 -7.94 10.44 8.15
N LEU A 10 -6.94 9.91 7.43
CA LEU A 10 -6.80 10.11 5.99
C LEU A 10 -7.95 9.47 5.20
N VAL A 11 -8.36 8.26 5.58
CA VAL A 11 -9.48 7.56 4.93
C VAL A 11 -10.79 8.29 5.16
N GLN A 12 -11.05 8.72 6.40
CA GLN A 12 -12.23 9.51 6.73
C GLN A 12 -12.25 10.84 5.98
N TRP A 13 -11.12 11.54 5.94
CA TRP A 13 -10.99 12.78 5.18
C TRP A 13 -11.25 12.57 3.68
N ALA A 14 -10.70 11.50 3.08
CA ALA A 14 -10.89 11.20 1.66
C ALA A 14 -12.36 10.91 1.32
N ILE A 15 -13.10 10.27 2.23
CA ILE A 15 -14.54 10.06 2.09
C ILE A 15 -15.29 11.39 2.19
N ALA A 16 -15.00 12.18 3.24
CA ALA A 16 -15.67 13.45 3.47
C ALA A 16 -15.47 14.45 2.32
N ILE A 17 -14.24 14.60 1.83
CA ILE A 17 -13.97 15.52 0.71
C ILE A 17 -14.64 15.04 -0.60
N SER A 18 -14.79 13.73 -0.79
CA SER A 18 -15.51 13.21 -1.95
C SER A 18 -17.00 13.53 -1.89
N ASP A 19 -17.58 13.56 -0.69
CA ASP A 19 -18.97 13.96 -0.45
C ASP A 19 -19.18 15.46 -0.63
N ASP A 20 -18.29 16.27 -0.08
CA ASP A 20 -18.31 17.74 -0.24
C ASP A 20 -18.22 18.14 -1.72
N LEU A 21 -17.40 17.41 -2.49
CA LEU A 21 -17.24 17.58 -3.93
C LEU A 21 -18.34 16.91 -4.77
N GLN A 22 -19.29 16.20 -4.13
CA GLN A 22 -20.38 15.49 -4.79
C GLN A 22 -19.89 14.52 -5.88
N LEU A 23 -18.77 13.83 -5.64
CA LEU A 23 -18.21 12.87 -6.60
C LEU A 23 -19.08 11.60 -6.65
N ASP A 24 -19.71 11.37 -7.79
CA ASP A 24 -20.46 10.14 -8.06
C ASP A 24 -19.96 9.46 -9.35
N PRO A 25 -19.30 8.28 -9.27
CA PRO A 25 -18.99 7.54 -8.03
C PRO A 25 -17.83 8.17 -7.25
N ARG A 26 -17.82 7.94 -5.92
CA ARG A 26 -16.66 8.29 -5.09
C ARG A 26 -15.39 7.56 -5.56
N PRO A 27 -14.21 8.19 -5.51
CA PRO A 27 -12.95 7.50 -5.78
C PRO A 27 -12.76 6.29 -4.86
N PRO A 28 -12.47 5.09 -5.40
CA PRO A 28 -12.32 3.89 -4.59
C PRO A 28 -11.00 3.88 -3.83
N ILE A 29 -11.05 3.56 -2.53
CA ILE A 29 -9.86 3.26 -1.73
C ILE A 29 -9.50 1.79 -1.91
N LEU A 30 -8.43 1.51 -2.65
CA LEU A 30 -8.06 0.15 -3.06
C LEU A 30 -7.45 -0.70 -1.93
N GLY A 31 -6.98 -0.06 -0.85
CA GLY A 31 -6.46 -0.71 0.34
C GLY A 31 -5.23 -0.05 0.94
N LEU A 32 -4.75 -0.62 2.05
CA LEU A 32 -3.57 -0.20 2.80
C LEU A 32 -2.36 -1.07 2.45
N VAL A 33 -1.21 -0.44 2.22
CA VAL A 33 0.06 -1.14 1.94
C VAL A 33 1.06 -0.78 3.04
N PRO A 34 1.37 -1.69 3.97
CA PRO A 34 2.43 -1.46 4.96
C PRO A 34 3.78 -1.40 4.24
N SER A 35 4.47 -0.27 4.28
CA SER A 35 5.75 -0.07 3.60
C SER A 35 6.92 0.06 4.57
N LEU A 36 8.15 -0.19 4.09
CA LEU A 36 9.39 -0.07 4.87
C LEU A 36 9.39 -0.97 6.12
N TYR A 37 8.77 -2.13 6.01
CA TYR A 37 8.68 -3.07 7.12
C TYR A 37 10.03 -3.72 7.39
N ASP A 38 10.42 -3.75 8.67
CA ASP A 38 11.69 -4.30 9.13
C ASP A 38 11.37 -5.18 10.33
N ASN A 39 11.47 -6.49 10.13
CA ASN A 39 11.12 -7.48 11.14
C ASN A 39 12.03 -7.38 12.38
N SER A 40 13.21 -6.78 12.29
CA SER A 40 14.09 -6.58 13.45
C SER A 40 13.53 -5.55 14.43
N ARG A 41 12.74 -4.58 13.94
CA ARG A 41 12.21 -3.47 14.75
C ARG A 41 10.93 -3.89 15.47
N ALA A 42 10.97 -3.91 16.80
CA ALA A 42 9.82 -4.26 17.63
C ALA A 42 8.58 -3.43 17.31
N ILE A 43 8.76 -2.13 17.09
CA ILE A 43 7.66 -1.21 16.76
C ILE A 43 7.00 -1.53 15.41
N HIS A 44 7.76 -2.01 14.41
CA HIS A 44 7.19 -2.41 13.12
C HIS A 44 6.33 -3.67 13.29
N ARG A 45 6.79 -4.65 14.08
CA ARG A 45 6.01 -5.86 14.38
C ARG A 45 4.71 -5.52 15.10
N GLN A 46 4.77 -4.65 16.11
CA GLN A 46 3.60 -4.21 16.87
C GLN A 46 2.58 -3.51 15.97
N TYR A 47 3.01 -2.62 15.08
CA TYR A 47 2.08 -1.96 14.14
C TYR A 47 1.49 -2.93 13.12
N LEU A 48 2.30 -3.85 12.59
CA LEU A 48 1.80 -4.85 11.64
C LEU A 48 0.70 -5.73 12.25
N GLN A 49 0.76 -6.00 13.55
CA GLN A 49 -0.28 -6.74 14.28
C GLN A 49 -1.59 -5.94 14.46
N GLN A 50 -1.53 -4.61 14.48
CA GLN A 50 -2.71 -3.75 14.66
C GLN A 50 -3.41 -3.38 13.35
N LEU A 51 -2.70 -3.48 12.22
CA LEU A 51 -3.22 -3.09 10.92
C LEU A 51 -4.44 -3.89 10.44
N PRO A 52 -4.60 -5.20 10.72
CA PRO A 52 -5.80 -5.95 10.35
C PRO A 52 -7.07 -5.33 10.95
N ASP A 53 -7.08 -5.06 12.26
CA ASP A 53 -8.24 -4.47 12.94
C ASP A 53 -8.62 -3.11 12.35
N VAL A 54 -7.61 -2.30 12.00
CA VAL A 54 -7.80 -0.97 11.40
C VAL A 54 -8.35 -1.09 9.98
N ALA A 55 -7.83 -2.02 9.18
CA ALA A 55 -8.30 -2.27 7.83
C ALA A 55 -9.76 -2.76 7.82
N ASP A 56 -10.10 -3.65 8.75
CA ASP A 56 -11.45 -4.17 8.94
C ASP A 56 -12.43 -3.07 9.37
N GLN A 57 -12.05 -2.22 10.33
CA GLN A 57 -12.85 -1.07 10.76
C GLN A 57 -13.13 -0.08 9.63
N LEU A 58 -12.16 0.12 8.75
CA LEU A 58 -12.28 1.02 7.60
C LEU A 58 -12.96 0.35 6.38
N GLY A 59 -13.20 -0.97 6.44
CA GLY A 59 -13.76 -1.72 5.32
C GLY A 59 -12.86 -1.75 4.08
N ILE A 60 -11.54 -1.63 4.26
CA ILE A 60 -10.56 -1.57 3.18
C ILE A 60 -9.62 -2.76 3.22
N LYS A 61 -9.15 -3.19 2.05
CA LYS A 61 -8.20 -4.29 1.93
C LYS A 61 -6.86 -3.95 2.60
N LEU A 62 -6.29 -4.88 3.35
CA LEU A 62 -4.89 -4.82 3.78
C LEU A 62 -4.02 -5.68 2.84
N TYR A 63 -3.02 -5.08 2.21
CA TYR A 63 -2.04 -5.81 1.39
C TYR A 63 -0.91 -6.37 2.25
N PRO A 64 -0.17 -7.39 1.75
CA PRO A 64 1.09 -7.79 2.34
C PRO A 64 2.05 -6.61 2.50
N HIS A 65 2.91 -6.68 3.51
CA HIS A 65 3.89 -5.64 3.74
C HIS A 65 4.99 -5.65 2.67
N VAL A 66 5.50 -4.47 2.34
CA VAL A 66 6.71 -4.26 1.55
C VAL A 66 7.88 -4.07 2.50
N ARG A 67 8.92 -4.89 2.37
CA ARG A 67 10.08 -4.86 3.26
C ARG A 67 10.87 -3.55 3.13
N ASP A 68 11.65 -3.20 4.14
CA ASP A 68 12.76 -2.25 3.99
C ASP A 68 13.92 -2.97 3.30
N SER A 69 14.35 -2.45 2.15
CA SER A 69 15.44 -3.02 1.36
C SER A 69 16.25 -1.92 0.71
N SER A 70 17.58 -2.01 0.85
CA SER A 70 18.53 -1.16 0.13
C SER A 70 18.38 -1.30 -1.39
N GLU A 71 17.94 -2.47 -1.88
CA GLU A 71 17.77 -2.72 -3.32
C GLU A 71 16.73 -1.80 -3.95
N PHE A 72 15.67 -1.41 -3.22
CA PHE A 72 14.72 -0.41 -3.72
C PHE A 72 15.36 0.97 -3.88
N LYS A 73 16.24 1.34 -2.95
CA LYS A 73 16.99 2.61 -2.97
C LYS A 73 18.03 2.60 -4.10
N ASN A 74 18.75 1.50 -4.25
CA ASN A 74 19.76 1.30 -5.30
C ASN A 74 19.14 1.34 -6.70
N ALA A 75 18.01 0.66 -6.90
CA ALA A 75 17.28 0.70 -8.17
C ALA A 75 16.80 2.13 -8.48
N SER A 76 16.22 2.80 -7.48
CA SER A 76 15.77 4.21 -7.60
C SER A 76 16.92 5.16 -7.94
N ALA A 77 18.10 4.98 -7.35
CA ALA A 77 19.29 5.78 -7.66
C ALA A 77 19.77 5.64 -9.11
N ASN A 78 19.41 4.53 -9.77
CA ASN A 78 19.67 4.29 -11.20
C ASN A 78 18.48 4.69 -12.09
N GLY A 79 17.43 5.31 -11.53
CA GLY A 79 16.22 5.69 -12.27
C GLY A 79 15.40 4.49 -12.75
N LEU A 80 15.56 3.32 -12.13
CA LEU A 80 14.92 2.08 -12.57
C LEU A 80 14.05 1.47 -11.45
N PRO A 81 12.92 0.83 -11.78
CA PRO A 81 12.23 -0.05 -10.83
C PRO A 81 13.08 -1.30 -10.57
N LEU A 82 12.93 -1.91 -9.39
CA LEU A 82 13.72 -3.09 -9.01
C LEU A 82 13.59 -4.23 -10.02
N GLN A 83 12.40 -4.45 -10.59
CA GLN A 83 12.17 -5.49 -11.60
C GLN A 83 13.04 -5.31 -12.86
N LYS A 84 13.38 -4.06 -13.23
CA LYS A 84 14.30 -3.79 -14.35
C LYS A 84 15.76 -3.81 -13.91
N TYR A 85 16.05 -3.28 -12.71
CA TYR A 85 17.41 -3.19 -12.18
C TYR A 85 17.97 -4.58 -11.78
N ARG A 86 17.17 -5.41 -11.10
CA ARG A 86 17.49 -6.78 -10.69
C ARG A 86 16.25 -7.69 -10.80
N PRO A 87 15.95 -8.22 -12.00
CA PRO A 87 14.73 -8.99 -12.26
C PRO A 87 14.55 -10.23 -11.37
N ALA A 88 15.65 -10.91 -11.03
CA ALA A 88 15.62 -12.13 -10.21
C ALA A 88 15.54 -11.86 -8.69
N HIS A 89 15.52 -10.59 -8.25
CA HIS A 89 15.57 -10.29 -6.83
C HIS A 89 14.24 -10.64 -6.12
N PRO A 90 14.26 -11.36 -4.98
CA PRO A 90 13.04 -11.80 -4.30
C PRO A 90 12.11 -10.65 -3.86
N ALA A 91 12.66 -9.47 -3.58
CA ALA A 91 11.87 -8.30 -3.17
C ALA A 91 10.95 -7.75 -4.29
N ASN A 92 11.10 -8.20 -5.54
CA ASN A 92 10.10 -7.94 -6.58
C ASN A 92 8.75 -8.57 -6.24
N ARG A 93 8.75 -9.70 -5.52
CA ARG A 93 7.54 -10.42 -5.13
C ARG A 93 6.69 -9.68 -4.10
N ASP A 94 7.30 -8.76 -3.35
CA ASP A 94 6.57 -7.94 -2.35
C ASP A 94 5.45 -7.12 -2.99
N PHE A 95 5.55 -6.82 -4.29
CA PHE A 95 4.55 -6.06 -5.03
C PHE A 95 3.56 -6.94 -5.82
N GLU A 96 3.71 -8.26 -5.84
CA GLU A 96 2.90 -9.15 -6.71
C GLU A 96 1.40 -9.01 -6.44
N ALA A 97 0.97 -9.04 -5.18
CA ALA A 97 -0.44 -8.93 -4.82
C ALA A 97 -1.03 -7.59 -5.30
N LEU A 98 -0.31 -6.49 -5.09
CA LEU A 98 -0.71 -5.15 -5.51
C LEU A 98 -0.74 -5.03 -7.04
N ALA A 99 0.33 -5.47 -7.71
CA ALA A 99 0.46 -5.39 -9.17
C ALA A 99 -0.61 -6.24 -9.88
N ASN A 100 -0.93 -7.43 -9.35
CA ASN A 100 -1.97 -8.29 -9.88
C ASN A 100 -3.35 -7.64 -9.82
N ASP A 101 -3.70 -6.99 -8.70
CA ASP A 101 -5.00 -6.34 -8.57
C ASP A 101 -5.10 -5.06 -9.41
N LEU A 102 -4.05 -4.23 -9.42
CA LEU A 102 -4.00 -3.05 -10.28
C LEU A 102 -4.09 -3.43 -11.77
N SER A 103 -3.44 -4.51 -12.19
CA SER A 103 -3.50 -4.99 -13.58
C SER A 103 -4.91 -5.40 -13.99
N LYS A 104 -5.71 -5.97 -13.07
CA LYS A 104 -7.12 -6.30 -13.34
C LYS A 104 -7.96 -5.04 -13.52
N LEU A 105 -7.72 -4.00 -12.72
CA LEU A 105 -8.44 -2.73 -12.81
C LEU A 105 -8.16 -2.02 -14.14
N VAL A 106 -6.88 -1.91 -14.53
CA VAL A 106 -6.47 -1.29 -15.80
C VAL A 106 -7.07 -2.02 -16.99
N ARG A 107 -7.15 -3.36 -16.95
CA ARG A 107 -7.79 -4.16 -18.00
C ARG A 107 -9.30 -3.92 -18.09
N LYS A 108 -9.98 -3.72 -16.96
CA LYS A 108 -11.42 -3.45 -16.90
C LYS A 108 -11.78 -2.07 -17.48
N GLY A 109 -10.88 -1.09 -17.37
CA GLY A 109 -11.05 0.28 -17.89
C GLY A 109 -10.75 0.48 -19.37
N LYS A 110 -10.26 -0.53 -20.10
CA LYS A 110 -10.03 -0.47 -21.56
C LYS A 110 -11.28 -0.80 -22.40
N ARG A 111 -12.47 -0.45 -21.90
CA ARG A 111 -13.73 -0.56 -22.66
C ARG A 111 -14.05 0.76 -23.33
#